data_AF-A0QXM0-F1
#
_entry.id   AF-A0QXM0-F1
#
_cell.length_a   1.000
_cell.length_b   1.000
_cell.length_c   1.000
_cell.angle_alpha   90.00
_cell.angle_beta   90.00
_cell.angle_gamma   90.00
#
_symmetry.space_group_name_H-M   'P 1'
#
loop_
_entity.id
_entity.type
_entity.pdbx_description
1 polymer ?
#
loop_
_entity_poly.entity_id
_entity_poly.type
_entity_poly.pdbx_seq_one_letter_code
_entity_poly.pdbx_strand_id
1 'polypeptide(L)'
;MQLEQVGAWFSSVRRYVWGDLAPEPLVEELRQQSAALLSRAQRSGAIRHDVTPADVTAIIWALRGIVAAGGADDLWRRHLDTVLRGLRASASVDRQAP
;
A
#
# COMPACT_ATOMS: atom_id res chain seq x y z
N MET A 1 13.20 -12.63 -23.95
CA MET A 1 12.87 -12.87 -22.52
C MET A 1 11.35 -13.01 -22.42
N GLN A 2 10.84 -14.24 -22.35
CA GLN A 2 9.42 -14.54 -22.51
C GLN A 2 8.64 -14.30 -21.20
N LEU A 3 7.46 -13.66 -21.32
CA LEU A 3 6.53 -13.30 -20.23
C LEU A 3 6.11 -14.51 -19.35
N GLU A 4 6.22 -15.72 -19.89
CA GLU A 4 5.98 -16.99 -19.19
C GLU A 4 6.95 -17.23 -18.01
N GLN A 5 8.21 -16.78 -18.11
CA GLN A 5 9.20 -16.93 -17.03
C GLN A 5 8.95 -16.02 -15.83
N VAL A 6 8.27 -14.89 -16.08
CA VAL A 6 7.85 -13.94 -15.02
C VAL A 6 6.73 -14.57 -14.18
N GLY A 7 5.78 -15.28 -14.80
CA GLY A 7 4.70 -15.99 -14.12
C GLY A 7 5.16 -17.18 -13.26
N ALA A 8 6.20 -17.89 -13.70
CA ALA A 8 6.81 -18.99 -12.92
C ALA A 8 7.62 -18.47 -11.70
N TRP A 9 8.32 -17.34 -11.84
CA TRP A 9 8.92 -16.62 -10.71
C TRP A 9 7.85 -16.13 -9.71
N PHE A 10 6.73 -15.59 -10.19
CA PHE A 10 5.64 -15.18 -9.30
C PHE A 10 4.91 -16.35 -8.62
N SER A 11 4.80 -17.52 -9.26
CA SER A 11 4.05 -18.67 -8.72
C SER A 11 4.76 -19.35 -7.54
N SER A 12 6.09 -19.46 -7.55
CA SER A 12 6.86 -19.97 -6.40
C SER A 12 6.93 -18.95 -5.25
N VAL A 13 6.97 -17.66 -5.58
CA VAL A 13 6.91 -16.56 -4.60
C VAL A 13 5.54 -16.46 -3.95
N ARG A 14 4.46 -16.82 -4.66
CA ARG A 14 3.07 -16.69 -4.20
C ARG A 14 2.68 -17.59 -3.03
N ARG A 15 3.42 -18.66 -2.71
CA ARG A 15 3.15 -19.51 -1.53
C ARG A 15 3.96 -19.09 -0.30
N TYR A 16 5.12 -18.44 -0.49
CA TYR A 16 6.01 -17.99 0.58
C TYR A 16 5.78 -16.53 0.99
N VAL A 17 5.36 -15.65 0.07
CA VAL A 17 5.06 -14.24 0.35
C VAL A 17 3.72 -14.07 1.09
N TRP A 18 2.82 -15.03 0.95
CA TRP A 18 1.42 -14.98 1.39
C TRP A 18 1.06 -16.03 2.45
N GLY A 19 2.06 -16.57 3.17
CA GLY A 19 1.84 -17.48 4.31
C GLY A 19 0.95 -16.85 5.39
N ASP A 20 0.51 -17.67 6.36
CA ASP A 20 -0.40 -17.29 7.45
C ASP A 20 -0.15 -15.84 7.82
N LEU A 21 -1.16 -15.01 7.55
CA LEU A 21 -1.21 -13.66 8.06
C LEU A 21 -0.89 -13.82 9.56
N ALA A 22 -0.12 -12.89 10.14
CA ALA A 22 0.10 -12.89 11.59
C ALA A 22 -1.20 -13.29 12.32
N PRO A 23 -1.16 -13.97 13.48
CA PRO A 23 -2.36 -14.50 14.15
C PRO A 23 -3.60 -13.62 13.91
N GLU A 24 -4.72 -14.18 13.45
CA GLU A 24 -5.92 -13.42 13.01
C GLU A 24 -6.25 -12.17 13.85
N PRO A 25 -6.16 -12.20 15.20
CA PRO A 25 -6.35 -11.00 16.02
C PRO A 25 -5.42 -9.82 15.68
N LEU A 26 -4.15 -10.06 15.37
CA LEU A 26 -3.18 -9.03 14.99
C LEU A 26 -3.47 -8.44 13.61
N VAL A 27 -3.97 -9.26 12.69
CA VAL A 27 -4.36 -8.80 11.36
C VAL A 27 -5.59 -7.93 11.44
N GLU A 28 -6.56 -8.34 12.27
CA GLU A 28 -7.75 -7.55 12.51
C GLU A 28 -7.41 -6.24 13.22
N GLU A 29 -6.53 -6.27 14.23
CA GLU A 29 -6.04 -5.06 14.89
C GLU A 29 -5.37 -4.10 13.89
N LEU A 30 -4.50 -4.61 13.03
CA LEU A 30 -3.85 -3.83 11.97
C LEU A 30 -4.87 -3.21 11.02
N ARG A 31 -5.89 -3.97 10.61
CA ARG A 31 -6.98 -3.48 9.74
C ARG A 31 -7.74 -2.34 10.40
N GLN A 32 -8.13 -2.51 11.67
CA GLN A 32 -8.88 -1.51 12.43
C GLN A 32 -8.07 -0.22 12.61
N GLN A 33 -6.81 -0.33 13.01
CA GLN A 33 -5.92 0.82 13.17
C GLN A 33 -5.67 1.53 11.83
N SER A 34 -5.45 0.77 10.76
CA SER A 34 -5.24 1.32 9.41
C SER A 34 -6.47 2.05 8.90
N ALA A 35 -7.67 1.50 9.12
CA ALA A 35 -8.94 2.14 8.75
C ALA A 35 -9.15 3.44 9.53
N ALA A 36 -8.91 3.44 10.85
CA ALA A 36 -9.01 4.64 11.68
C ALA A 36 -8.04 5.75 11.25
N LEU A 37 -6.81 5.38 10.91
CA LEU A 37 -5.80 6.31 10.37
C LEU A 37 -6.22 6.88 9.01
N LEU A 38 -6.71 6.04 8.10
CA LEU A 38 -7.23 6.47 6.80
C LEU A 38 -8.38 7.47 6.97
N SER A 39 -9.37 7.14 7.81
CA SER A 39 -10.50 8.04 8.06
C SER A 39 -10.05 9.38 8.65
N ARG A 40 -9.04 9.40 9.55
CA ARG A 40 -8.49 10.64 10.08
C ARG A 40 -7.79 11.47 8.99
N ALA A 41 -7.00 10.82 8.14
CA ALA A 41 -6.28 11.48 7.06
C ALA A 41 -7.22 12.04 5.97
N GLN A 42 -8.33 11.35 5.70
CA GLN A 42 -9.39 11.84 4.82
C GLN A 42 -10.11 13.05 5.42
N ARG A 43 -10.48 13.00 6.71
CA ARG A 43 -11.09 14.14 7.40
C ARG A 43 -10.22 15.39 7.45
N SER A 44 -8.89 15.23 7.47
CA SER A 44 -7.95 16.36 7.44
C SER A 44 -7.62 16.83 6.02
N GLY A 45 -8.20 16.24 4.97
CA GLY A 45 -7.87 16.54 3.58
C GLY A 45 -6.47 16.09 3.14
N ALA A 46 -5.79 15.25 3.92
CA ALA A 46 -4.45 14.76 3.58
C ALA A 46 -4.49 13.65 2.52
N ILE A 47 -5.56 12.84 2.52
CA ILE A 47 -5.78 11.72 1.60
C ILE A 47 -7.12 11.91 0.89
N ARG A 48 -7.18 11.61 -0.41
CA ARG A 48 -8.43 11.68 -1.19
C ARG A 48 -9.49 10.67 -0.69
N HIS A 49 -10.76 11.03 -0.85
CA HIS A 49 -11.88 10.34 -0.19
C HIS A 49 -12.30 9.02 -0.87
N ASP A 50 -11.79 8.74 -2.07
CA ASP A 50 -12.02 7.49 -2.81
C ASP A 50 -11.05 6.36 -2.42
N VAL A 51 -10.02 6.65 -1.61
CA VAL A 51 -9.12 5.63 -1.07
C VAL A 51 -9.84 4.79 -0.03
N THR A 52 -9.69 3.48 -0.15
CA THR A 52 -10.39 2.48 0.68
C THR A 52 -9.43 1.76 1.63
N PRO A 53 -9.94 1.09 2.68
CA PRO A 53 -9.13 0.19 3.50
C PRO A 53 -8.47 -0.96 2.70
N ALA A 54 -9.08 -1.36 1.57
CA ALA A 54 -8.50 -2.37 0.69
C ALA A 54 -7.23 -1.86 0.00
N ASP A 55 -7.19 -0.60 -0.40
CA ASP A 55 -5.99 0.03 -0.97
C ASP A 55 -4.86 0.07 0.06
N VAL A 56 -5.17 0.44 1.31
CA VAL A 56 -4.19 0.43 2.42
C VAL A 56 -3.65 -0.98 2.67
N THR A 57 -4.52 -1.99 2.61
CA THR A 57 -4.13 -3.39 2.74
C THR A 57 -3.18 -3.82 1.61
N ALA A 58 -3.48 -3.43 0.37
CA ALA A 58 -2.63 -3.71 -0.78
C ALA A 58 -1.23 -3.08 -0.65
N ILE A 59 -1.15 -1.85 -0.12
CA ILE A 59 0.12 -1.16 0.15
C ILE A 59 0.95 -1.94 1.18
N ILE A 60 0.34 -2.37 2.29
CA ILE A 60 1.02 -3.15 3.32
C ILE A 60 1.60 -4.44 2.73
N TRP A 61 0.84 -5.13 1.88
CA TRP A 61 1.31 -6.35 1.19
C TRP A 61 2.47 -6.07 0.23
N ALA A 62 2.39 -4.99 -0.54
CA ALA A 62 3.48 -4.58 -1.43
C ALA A 62 4.77 -4.28 -0.64
N LEU A 63 4.67 -3.54 0.46
CA LEU A 63 5.81 -3.22 1.33
C LEU A 63 6.43 -4.48 1.96
N ARG A 64 5.61 -5.44 2.40
CA ARG A 64 6.11 -6.74 2.89
C ARG A 64 6.94 -7.44 1.82
N GLY A 65 6.46 -7.47 0.58
CA GLY A 65 7.22 -8.04 -0.55
C GLY A 65 8.56 -7.33 -0.78
N ILE A 66 8.56 -6.00 -0.73
CA ILE A 66 9.77 -5.18 -0.91
C ILE A 66 10.80 -5.41 0.20
N VAL A 67 10.35 -5.44 1.46
CA VAL A 67 11.22 -5.71 2.62
C VAL A 67 11.79 -7.12 2.55
N ALA A 68 10.95 -8.11 2.21
CA ALA A 68 11.38 -9.51 2.09
C ALA A 68 12.37 -9.75 0.94
N ALA A 69 12.30 -8.94 -0.12
CA ALA A 69 13.22 -9.04 -1.25
C ALA A 69 14.65 -8.58 -0.92
N GLY A 70 14.90 -8.00 0.26
CA GLY A 70 16.26 -7.65 0.71
C GLY A 70 16.96 -6.60 -0.15
N GLY A 71 16.20 -5.73 -0.82
CA GLY A 71 16.75 -4.60 -1.57
C GLY A 71 17.45 -3.58 -0.66
N ALA A 72 18.07 -2.54 -1.25
CA ALA A 72 18.71 -1.46 -0.49
C ALA A 72 17.80 -0.95 0.66
N ASP A 73 18.40 -0.66 1.82
CA ASP A 73 17.70 -0.37 3.09
C ASP A 73 16.60 0.72 3.01
N ASP A 74 16.63 1.55 1.96
CA ASP A 74 15.71 2.66 1.72
C ASP A 74 14.62 2.39 0.68
N LEU A 75 14.65 1.24 -0.02
CA LEU A 75 13.75 0.96 -1.14
C LEU A 75 12.28 0.96 -0.70
N TRP A 76 11.97 0.35 0.45
CA TRP A 76 10.61 0.37 1.01
C TRP A 76 10.16 1.79 1.36
N ARG A 77 11.07 2.67 1.81
CA ARG A 77 10.76 4.08 2.12
C ARG A 77 10.44 4.86 0.86
N ARG A 78 11.26 4.71 -0.18
CA ARG A 78 11.04 5.36 -1.48
C ARG A 78 9.74 4.89 -2.14
N HIS A 79 9.43 3.60 -2.04
CA HIS A 79 8.18 3.06 -2.54
C HIS A 79 6.98 3.61 -1.77
N LEU A 80 7.04 3.60 -0.43
CA LEU A 80 5.98 4.15 0.41
C LEU A 80 5.74 5.64 0.11
N ASP A 81 6.79 6.46 0.01
CA ASP A 81 6.65 7.88 -0.34
C ASP A 81 5.99 8.07 -1.71
N THR A 82 6.39 7.26 -2.70
CA THR A 82 5.80 7.28 -4.05
C THR A 82 4.30 6.98 -4.01
N VAL A 83 3.90 5.93 -3.31
CA VAL A 83 2.48 5.57 -3.20
C VAL A 83 1.71 6.63 -2.41
N LEU A 84 2.23 7.11 -1.28
CA LEU A 84 1.57 8.13 -0.46
C LEU A 84 1.38 9.45 -1.22
N ARG A 85 2.34 9.87 -2.06
CA ARG A 85 2.16 11.01 -2.99
C ARG A 85 0.95 10.78 -3.90
N GLY A 86 0.83 9.57 -4.42
CA GLY A 86 -0.29 9.14 -5.23
C GLY A 86 -1.62 9.18 -4.51
N LEU A 87 -1.69 9.08 -3.17
CA LEU A 87 -2.93 9.11 -2.40
C LEU A 87 -3.34 10.52 -1.91
N ARG A 88 -2.48 11.53 -2.07
CA ARG A 88 -2.76 12.88 -1.57
C ARG A 88 -4.03 13.42 -2.23
N ALA A 89 -4.82 14.17 -1.46
CA ALA A 89 -5.87 14.97 -2.04
C ALA A 89 -5.25 15.92 -3.06
N SER A 90 -5.77 15.93 -4.29
CA SER A 90 -5.39 16.97 -5.24
C SER A 90 -5.76 18.30 -4.62
N ALA A 91 -4.83 19.26 -4.59
CA ALA A 91 -5.23 20.64 -4.43
C ALA A 91 -6.25 20.88 -5.55
N SER A 92 -7.49 21.18 -5.19
CA SER A 92 -8.43 21.74 -6.15
C SER A 92 -7.69 22.90 -6.77
N VAL A 93 -7.34 22.78 -8.06
CA VAL A 93 -6.94 23.95 -8.84
C VAL A 93 -8.18 24.82 -8.78
N ASP A 94 -8.15 25.80 -7.88
CA ASP A 94 -9.18 26.82 -7.78
C ASP A 94 -9.12 27.53 -9.13
N ARG A 95 -9.96 27.07 -10.05
CA ARG A 95 -10.17 27.72 -11.34
C ARG A 95 -10.96 28.97 -10.99
N GLN A 96 -10.27 29.98 -10.48
CA GLN A 96 -10.75 31.34 -10.38
C GLN A 96 -11.09 31.76 -11.81
N ALA A 97 -12.38 31.72 -12.12
CA ALA A 97 -12.93 32.32 -13.30
C ALA A 97 -12.90 33.85 -13.10
N PRO A 98 -12.51 34.63 -14.13
CA PRO A 98 -12.64 36.08 -14.13
C PRO A 98 -14.11 36.52 -14.09
#